data_AF-A0AAE8HWQ2-F1
#
_entry.id   AF-A0AAE8HWQ2-F1
#
_cell.length_a   1.000
_cell.length_b   1.000
_cell.length_c   1.000
_cell.angle_alpha   90.00
_cell.angle_beta   90.00
_cell.angle_gamma   90.00
#
_symmetry.space_group_name_H-M   'P 1'
#
loop_
_entity.id
_entity.type
_entity.pdbx_description
1 polymer ?
#
loop_
_entity_poly.entity_id
_entity_poly.type
_entity_poly.pdbx_seq_one_letter_code
_entity_poly.pdbx_strand_id
1 'polypeptide(L)'
;MAYATTIEGTRFTFPDLRRLLAKATPERSGDQLAGLCADGPVERLAAQIALADLPLKTFLAEELIPSEEDEVSDLIARRHDAAAFAPVSSLTVGAFREWLLSPAAD
;
A
#
# COMPACT_ATOMS: atom_id res chain seq x y z
N MET A 1 -7.09 -3.54 10.29
CA MET A 1 -6.22 -4.66 10.73
C MET A 1 -4.80 -4.11 10.88
N ALA A 2 -3.97 -4.62 11.79
CA ALA A 2 -2.59 -4.14 11.91
C ALA A 2 -1.64 -4.91 10.96
N TYR A 3 -0.91 -4.18 10.13
CA TYR A 3 0.16 -4.72 9.29
C TYR A 3 1.47 -4.78 10.07
N ALA A 4 2.36 -5.71 9.72
CA ALA A 4 3.63 -5.83 10.42
C ALA A 4 4.70 -6.52 9.58
N THR A 5 5.96 -6.24 9.91
CA THR A 5 7.10 -7.03 9.49
C THR A 5 8.13 -7.11 10.62
N THR A 6 9.04 -8.09 10.56
CA THR A 6 10.10 -8.26 11.56
C THR A 6 11.45 -8.19 10.87
N ILE A 7 12.31 -7.28 11.33
CA ILE A 7 13.68 -7.10 10.84
C ILE A 7 14.62 -7.29 12.02
N GLU A 8 15.55 -8.25 11.91
CA GLU A 8 16.56 -8.55 12.95
C GLU A 8 15.97 -8.68 14.38
N GLY A 9 14.81 -9.34 14.49
CA GLY A 9 14.13 -9.54 15.78
C GLY A 9 13.31 -8.34 16.30
N THR A 10 13.35 -7.20 15.60
CA THR A 10 12.49 -6.04 15.91
C THR A 10 11.22 -6.10 15.08
N ARG A 11 10.06 -6.15 15.74
CA ARG A 11 8.74 -6.15 15.08
C ARG A 11 8.26 -4.72 14.86
N PHE A 12 8.09 -4.34 13.60
CA PHE A 12 7.50 -3.07 13.18
C PHE A 12 6.02 -3.30 12.88
N THR A 13 5.15 -2.42 13.38
CA THR A 13 3.69 -2.54 13.23
C THR A 13 3.08 -1.25 12.71
N PHE A 14 2.16 -1.37 11.77
CA PHE A 14 1.42 -0.27 11.18
C PHE A 14 -0.08 -0.51 11.43
N PRO A 15 -0.79 0.40 12.11
CA PRO A 15 -2.13 0.12 12.63
C PRO A 15 -3.21 -0.04 11.55
N ASP A 16 -3.01 0.60 10.39
CA ASP A 16 -3.95 0.65 9.28
C ASP A 16 -3.20 0.91 7.96
N LEU A 17 -3.92 0.82 6.83
CA LEU A 17 -3.32 0.92 5.50
C LEU A 17 -2.82 2.33 5.22
N ARG A 18 -3.51 3.36 5.74
CA ARG A 18 -3.12 4.77 5.61
C ARG A 18 -1.73 5.00 6.22
N ARG A 19 -1.48 4.49 7.42
CA ARG A 19 -0.18 4.59 8.10
C ARG A 19 0.88 3.77 7.41
N LEU A 20 0.57 2.57 6.94
CA LEU A 20 1.51 1.76 6.17
C LEU A 20 1.98 2.48 4.89
N LEU A 21 1.03 3.01 4.11
CA LEU A 21 1.32 3.76 2.89
C LEU A 21 2.15 5.01 3.17
N ALA A 22 1.76 5.80 4.18
CA ALA A 22 2.50 7.00 4.58
C ALA A 22 3.95 6.68 5.00
N LYS A 23 4.15 5.64 5.81
CA LYS A 23 5.47 5.25 6.31
C LYS A 23 6.36 4.64 5.22
N ALA A 24 5.78 4.09 4.14
CA ALA A 24 6.51 3.51 3.02
C ALA A 24 7.04 4.53 2.00
N THR A 25 6.57 5.79 2.03
CA THR A 25 7.01 6.81 1.07
C THR A 25 8.47 7.24 1.31
N PRO A 26 9.18 7.68 0.26
CA PRO A 26 10.45 8.38 0.43
C PRO A 26 10.26 9.62 1.31
N GLU A 27 11.33 10.02 2.01
CA GLU A 27 11.30 11.18 2.88
C GLU A 27 10.96 12.46 2.09
N ARG A 28 9.90 13.15 2.51
CA ARG A 28 9.38 14.37 1.91
C ARG A 28 9.03 15.36 3.01
N SER A 29 9.39 16.63 2.83
CA SER A 29 9.16 17.68 3.83
C SER A 29 7.67 17.90 4.14
N GLY A 30 6.78 17.70 3.16
CA GLY A 30 5.32 17.78 3.36
C GLY A 30 4.78 16.69 4.29
N ASP A 31 5.16 15.44 4.04
CA ASP A 31 4.76 14.30 4.88
C ASP A 31 5.36 14.42 6.30
N GLN A 32 6.56 15.01 6.40
CA GLN A 32 7.19 15.28 7.69
C GLN A 32 6.43 16.36 8.46
N LEU A 33 6.06 17.47 7.81
CA LEU A 33 5.25 18.54 8.40
C LEU A 33 3.88 18.02 8.85
N ALA A 34 3.30 17.09 8.10
CA ALA A 34 2.03 16.43 8.43
C ALA A 34 2.15 15.33 9.51
N GLY A 35 3.36 15.00 9.98
CA GLY A 35 3.59 13.95 10.98
C GLY A 35 3.32 12.53 10.46
N LEU A 36 3.45 12.33 9.14
CA LEU A 36 3.15 11.08 8.44
C LEU A 36 4.39 10.26 8.08
N CYS A 37 5.55 10.93 7.94
CA CYS A 37 6.83 10.28 7.62
C CYS A 37 7.20 9.17 8.59
N ALA A 38 7.98 8.21 8.09
CA ALA A 38 8.71 7.27 8.94
C ALA A 38 9.70 7.99 9.87
N ASP A 39 9.86 7.46 11.08
CA ASP A 39 10.74 7.99 12.12
C ASP A 39 12.22 7.83 11.73
N GLY A 40 12.50 6.94 10.77
CA GLY A 40 13.82 6.77 10.19
C GLY A 40 13.84 5.79 9.01
N PRO A 41 15.02 5.56 8.41
CA PRO A 41 15.17 4.70 7.24
C PRO A 41 14.79 3.24 7.51
N VAL A 42 15.00 2.73 8.73
CA VAL A 42 14.67 1.34 9.08
C VAL A 42 13.16 1.13 9.15
N GLU A 43 12.40 2.04 9.78
CA GLU A 43 10.94 1.96 9.80
C GLU A 43 10.36 2.08 8.39
N ARG A 44 10.93 2.96 7.56
CA ARG A 44 10.53 3.09 6.14
C ARG A 44 10.77 1.81 5.36
N LEU A 45 11.94 1.18 5.52
CA LEU A 45 12.22 -0.11 4.90
C LEU A 45 11.25 -1.18 5.38
N ALA A 46 10.94 -1.21 6.69
CA ALA A 46 9.95 -2.11 7.25
C ALA A 46 8.55 -1.90 6.66
N ALA A 47 8.14 -0.65 6.48
CA ALA A 47 6.88 -0.31 5.82
C ALA A 47 6.86 -0.76 4.37
N GLN A 48 7.95 -0.58 3.63
CA GLN A 48 8.06 -1.01 2.23
C GLN A 48 8.01 -2.54 2.09
N ILE A 49 8.68 -3.28 2.98
CA ILE A 49 8.61 -4.75 3.01
C ILE A 49 7.18 -5.20 3.33
N ALA A 50 6.59 -4.66 4.39
CA ALA A 50 5.22 -4.99 4.76
C ALA A 50 4.26 -4.70 3.59
N LEU A 51 4.37 -3.51 2.96
CA LEU A 51 3.56 -3.10 1.80
C LEU A 51 3.76 -4.03 0.60
N ALA A 52 4.98 -4.46 0.31
CA ALA A 52 5.28 -5.36 -0.81
C ALA A 52 4.59 -6.72 -0.68
N ASP A 53 4.35 -7.18 0.54
CA ASP A 53 3.69 -8.46 0.84
C ASP A 53 2.15 -8.38 0.84
N LEU A 54 1.56 -7.19 0.74
CA LEU A 54 0.10 -7.05 0.70
C LEU A 54 -0.50 -7.55 -0.62
N PRO A 55 -1.56 -8.38 -0.60
CA PRO A 55 -2.35 -8.70 -1.79
C PRO A 55 -2.99 -7.44 -2.40
N LEU A 56 -3.02 -7.32 -3.73
CA LEU A 56 -3.67 -6.17 -4.41
C LEU A 56 -5.15 -6.01 -4.03
N LYS A 57 -5.86 -7.11 -3.75
CA LYS A 57 -7.25 -7.08 -3.29
C LYS A 57 -7.45 -6.33 -1.98
N THR A 58 -6.41 -6.14 -1.18
CA THR A 58 -6.47 -5.35 0.07
C THR A 58 -6.95 -3.93 -0.21
N PHE A 59 -6.50 -3.32 -1.31
CA PHE A 59 -6.85 -1.96 -1.69
C PHE A 59 -8.29 -1.80 -2.21
N LEU A 60 -8.97 -2.92 -2.49
CA LEU A 60 -10.40 -2.94 -2.83
C LEU A 60 -11.28 -3.18 -1.60
N ALA A 61 -10.72 -3.78 -0.54
CA ALA A 61 -11.44 -4.16 0.67
C ALA A 61 -11.29 -3.12 1.80
N GLU A 62 -10.18 -2.38 1.82
CA GLU A 62 -9.91 -1.33 2.81
C GLU A 62 -9.82 0.03 2.11
N GLU A 63 -10.87 0.82 2.26
CA GLU A 63 -10.91 2.19 1.74
C GLU A 63 -10.08 3.13 2.62
N LEU A 64 -9.18 3.90 2.00
CA LEU A 64 -8.40 4.90 2.74
C LEU A 64 -9.28 6.06 3.21
N ILE A 65 -10.21 6.48 2.35
CA ILE A 65 -11.26 7.46 2.63
C ILE A 65 -12.57 6.76 2.24
N PRO A 66 -13.57 6.69 3.14
CA PRO A 66 -14.82 6.00 2.84
C PRO A 66 -15.50 6.60 1.60
N SER A 67 -15.94 5.76 0.66
CA SER A 67 -16.62 6.22 -0.56
C SER A 67 -17.95 6.94 -0.26
N GLU A 68 -18.60 6.63 0.86
CA GLU A 68 -19.80 7.37 1.30
C GLU A 68 -19.55 8.84 1.66
N GLU A 69 -18.31 9.21 1.97
CA GLU A 69 -17.92 10.55 2.41
C GLU A 69 -17.06 11.29 1.36
N ASP A 70 -16.64 10.63 0.28
CA ASP A 70 -15.73 11.19 -0.72
C ASP A 70 -16.11 10.76 -2.16
N GLU A 71 -16.56 11.74 -2.95
CA GLU A 71 -17.00 11.52 -4.34
C GLU A 71 -15.86 11.01 -5.25
N VAL A 72 -14.60 11.33 -4.94
CA VAL A 72 -13.44 10.86 -5.71
C VAL A 72 -13.21 9.37 -5.49
N SER A 73 -13.25 8.92 -4.24
CA SER A 73 -13.13 7.50 -3.85
C SER A 73 -14.28 6.67 -4.44
N ASP A 74 -15.51 7.19 -4.35
CA ASP A 74 -16.68 6.57 -4.97
C ASP A 74 -16.55 6.46 -6.51
N LEU A 75 -16.07 7.51 -7.18
CA LEU A 75 -15.83 7.47 -8.62
C LEU A 75 -14.77 6.43 -9.00
N ILE A 76 -13.68 6.34 -8.24
CA ILE A 76 -12.61 5.34 -8.45
C ILE A 76 -13.18 3.93 -8.28
N ALA A 77 -13.93 3.68 -7.21
CA ALA A 77 -14.53 2.38 -6.92
C ALA A 77 -15.53 1.96 -8.01
N ARG A 78 -16.41 2.87 -8.47
CA ARG A 78 -17.38 2.60 -9.55
C ARG A 78 -16.75 2.30 -10.89
N ARG A 79 -15.56 2.84 -11.17
CA ARG A 79 -14.83 2.61 -12.43
C ARG A 79 -13.95 1.37 -12.40
N HIS A 80 -13.88 0.66 -11.29
CA HIS A 80 -13.10 -0.56 -11.19
C HIS A 80 -13.68 -1.66 -12.09
N ASP A 81 -12.87 -2.14 -13.04
CA ASP A 81 -13.19 -3.29 -13.89
C ASP A 81 -12.61 -4.57 -13.29
N ALA A 82 -13.49 -5.42 -12.73
CA ALA A 82 -13.12 -6.68 -12.12
C ALA A 82 -12.55 -7.70 -13.12
N ALA A 83 -12.99 -7.67 -14.38
CA ALA A 83 -12.50 -8.59 -15.42
C ALA A 83 -11.09 -8.20 -15.86
N ALA A 84 -10.83 -6.90 -16.05
CA ALA A 84 -9.49 -6.39 -16.33
C ALA A 84 -8.52 -6.62 -15.17
N PHE A 85 -9.00 -6.60 -13.92
CA PHE A 85 -8.20 -6.85 -12.73
C PHE A 85 -7.91 -8.34 -12.47
N ALA A 86 -8.77 -9.24 -12.95
CA ALA A 86 -8.67 -10.67 -12.68
C ALA A 86 -7.26 -11.28 -12.90
N PRO A 87 -6.52 -10.96 -13.99
CA PRO A 87 -5.19 -11.53 -14.26
C PRO A 87 -4.14 -11.21 -13.19
N VAL A 88 -4.25 -10.06 -12.53
CA VAL A 88 -3.29 -9.60 -11.50
C VAL A 88 -3.85 -9.72 -10.09
N SER A 89 -5.12 -10.09 -9.94
CA SER A 89 -5.85 -10.01 -8.66
C SER A 89 -5.26 -10.87 -7.53
N SER A 90 -4.51 -11.92 -7.85
CA SER A 90 -3.84 -12.79 -6.87
C SER A 90 -2.45 -12.30 -6.46
N LEU A 91 -1.91 -11.28 -7.13
CA LEU A 91 -0.56 -10.79 -6.87
C LEU A 91 -0.50 -9.96 -5.58
N THR A 92 0.67 -9.96 -4.96
CA THR A 92 1.03 -8.94 -3.97
C THR A 92 1.50 -7.66 -4.67
N VAL A 93 1.62 -6.55 -3.94
CA VAL A 93 2.21 -5.30 -4.46
C VAL A 93 3.61 -5.55 -5.04
N GLY A 94 4.44 -6.32 -4.35
CA GLY A 94 5.77 -6.69 -4.81
C GLY A 94 5.73 -7.52 -6.09
N ALA A 95 4.88 -8.55 -6.15
CA ALA A 95 4.73 -9.37 -7.36
C ALA A 95 4.15 -8.57 -8.54
N PHE A 96 3.25 -7.63 -8.27
CA PHE A 96 2.71 -6.74 -9.29
C PHE A 96 3.76 -5.79 -9.85
N ARG A 97 4.66 -5.25 -9.00
CA ARG A 97 5.83 -4.49 -9.46
C ARG A 97 6.68 -5.32 -10.42
N GLU A 98 7.02 -6.56 -10.06
CA GLU A 98 7.83 -7.42 -10.94
C GLU A 98 7.10 -7.74 -12.25
N TRP A 99 5.79 -7.98 -12.20
CA TRP A 99 4.98 -8.19 -13.40
C TRP A 99 5.02 -6.97 -14.33
N LEU A 100 4.82 -5.75 -13.80
CA LEU A 100 4.89 -4.50 -14.57
C LEU A 100 6.27 -4.23 -15.19
N LEU A 101 7.34 -4.70 -14.54
CA LEU A 101 8.70 -4.56 -15.04
C LEU A 101 9.12 -5.70 -15.99
N SER A 102 8.24 -6.70 -16.17
CA SER A 102 8.51 -7.83 -17.04
C SER A 102 8.11 -7.54 -18.49
N PRO A 103 8.75 -8.18 -19.48
CA PRO A 103 8.32 -8.10 -20.89
C PRO A 103 6.91 -8.66 -21.15
N ALA A 104 6.29 -9.34 -20.18
CA ALA A 104 4.94 -9.89 -20.32
C ALA A 104 3.83 -8.84 -20.10
N ALA A 105 4.19 -7.62 -19.69
CA ALA A 105 3.27 -6.51 -19.50
C ALA A 105 3.17 -5.57 -20.72
N ASP A 106 3.94 -5.83 -21.79
CA ASP A 106 3.92 -5.09 -23.06
C ASP A 106 2.82 -5.57 -24.03
#